data_AF-A0A8T4LGP3-F1
#
_entry.id   AF-A0A8T4LGP3-F1
#
_cell.length_a   1.000
_cell.length_b   1.000
_cell.length_c   1.000
_cell.angle_alpha   90.00
_cell.angle_beta   90.00
_cell.angle_gamma   90.00
#
_symmetry.space_group_name_H-M   'P 1'
#
loop_
_entity.id
_entity.type
_entity.pdbx_description
1 polymer ?
#
loop_
_entity_poly.entity_id
_entity_poly.type
_entity_poly.pdbx_seq_one_letter_code
_entity_poly.pdbx_strand_id
1 'polypeptide(L)'
;MQKIPSYILIVIGIVILLAGVKPTNTYFASLIPLLGSINYIIIIVIGAVVLAVGVFLLRSSNSGKQAPEVPIYQGKNVVGYRRG
;
A
#
# COMPACT_ATOMS: atom_id res chain seq x y z
N MET A 1 8.15 2.42 -11.42
CA MET A 1 6.79 2.14 -11.93
C MET A 1 6.02 1.12 -11.07
N GLN A 2 6.66 0.15 -10.42
CA GLN A 2 5.97 -0.88 -9.61
C GLN A 2 5.20 -0.35 -8.37
N LYS A 3 5.45 0.88 -7.93
CA LYS A 3 4.79 1.49 -6.75
C LYS A 3 3.47 2.20 -7.07
N ILE A 4 3.22 2.51 -8.35
CA ILE A 4 2.01 3.19 -8.82
C ILE A 4 0.73 2.46 -8.37
N PRO A 5 0.58 1.13 -8.55
CA PRO A 5 -0.62 0.43 -8.09
C PRO A 5 -0.81 0.49 -6.57
N SER A 6 0.27 0.46 -5.78
CA SER A 6 0.20 0.58 -4.31
C SER A 6 -0.33 1.95 -3.87
N TYR A 7 0.14 3.03 -4.52
CA TYR A 7 -0.36 4.38 -4.23
C TYR A 7 -1.83 4.54 -4.60
N ILE A 8 -2.25 4.02 -5.76
CA ILE A 8 -3.66 4.02 -6.18
C ILE A 8 -4.52 3.30 -5.13
N LEU A 9 -4.08 2.12 -4.67
CA LEU A 9 -4.80 1.36 -3.65
C LEU A 9 -4.94 2.11 -2.32
N ILE A 10 -3.89 2.80 -1.89
CA ILE A 10 -3.91 3.62 -0.67
C ILE A 10 -4.90 4.79 -0.82
N VAL A 11 -4.87 5.50 -1.96
CA VAL A 11 -5.79 6.60 -2.23
C VAL A 11 -7.24 6.11 -2.24
N ILE A 12 -7.51 4.97 -2.90
CA ILE A 12 -8.84 4.36 -2.90
C ILE A 12 -9.27 3.98 -1.48
N GLY A 13 -8.39 3.35 -0.69
CA GLY A 13 -8.68 2.97 0.69
C GLY A 13 -9.03 4.18 1.58
N ILE A 14 -8.32 5.30 1.41
CA ILE A 14 -8.62 6.55 2.12
C ILE A 14 -9.99 7.11 1.72
N VAL A 15 -10.31 7.13 0.42
CA VAL A 15 -11.61 7.60 -0.07
C VAL A 15 -12.76 6.74 0.47
N ILE A 16 -12.60 5.42 0.49
CA ILE A 16 -13.61 4.49 1.03
C ILE A 16 -13.78 4.71 2.55
N LEU A 17 -12.68 4.90 3.29
CA LEU A 17 -12.76 5.20 4.73
C LEU A 17 -13.50 6.51 5.00
N LEU A 18 -13.20 7.55 4.20
CA LEU A 18 -13.90 8.83 4.29
C LEU A 18 -15.39 8.67 3.98
N ALA A 19 -15.78 7.81 3.05
CA ALA A 19 -17.19 7.51 2.79
C ALA A 19 -17.91 6.85 3.98
N GLY A 20 -17.18 6.11 4.84
CA GLY A 20 -17.72 5.48 6.04
C GLY A 20 -17.93 6.42 7.24
N VAL A 21 -17.41 7.65 7.19
CA VAL A 21 -17.52 8.62 8.30
C VAL A 21 -18.90 9.31 8.27
N LYS A 22 -19.59 9.40 9.43
CA LYS A 22 -20.99 9.87 9.52
C LYS A 22 -21.31 11.16 8.74
N PRO A 23 -20.59 12.29 8.91
CA PRO A 23 -20.89 13.53 8.19
C PRO A 23 -20.66 13.46 6.68
N THR A 24 -19.80 12.56 6.20
CA THR A 24 -19.47 12.41 4.78
C THR A 24 -20.31 11.33 4.11
N ASN A 25 -20.80 10.33 4.86
CA ASN A 25 -21.65 9.26 4.33
C ASN A 25 -22.91 9.80 3.66
N THR A 26 -23.53 10.86 4.19
CA THR A 26 -24.70 11.50 3.56
C THR A 26 -24.39 12.11 2.19
N TYR A 27 -23.20 12.67 2.00
CA TYR A 27 -22.74 13.18 0.70
C TYR A 27 -22.39 12.05 -0.26
N PHE A 28 -21.79 10.97 0.22
CA PHE A 28 -21.45 9.82 -0.63
C PHE A 28 -22.69 8.99 -1.00
N ALA A 29 -23.67 8.88 -0.10
CA ALA A 29 -24.94 8.22 -0.36
C ALA A 29 -25.80 8.96 -1.40
N SER A 30 -25.70 10.29 -1.48
CA SER A 30 -26.39 11.06 -2.52
C SER A 30 -25.74 10.93 -3.90
N LEU A 31 -24.41 10.75 -3.95
CA LEU A 31 -23.66 10.51 -5.18
C LEU A 31 -23.76 9.05 -5.67
N ILE A 32 -23.75 8.10 -4.73
CA ILE A 32 -23.79 6.67 -4.99
C ILE A 32 -24.85 6.06 -4.07
N PRO A 33 -26.10 5.93 -4.56
CA PRO A 33 -27.24 5.42 -3.76
C PRO A 33 -26.96 4.04 -3.13
N LEU A 34 -26.09 3.25 -3.76
CA LEU A 34 -25.65 1.94 -3.28
C LEU A 34 -24.94 2.01 -1.91
N LEU A 35 -24.20 3.08 -1.64
CA LEU A 35 -23.49 3.27 -0.37
C LEU A 35 -24.44 3.62 0.78
N GLY A 36 -25.59 4.23 0.49
CA GLY A 36 -26.59 4.60 1.51
C GLY A 36 -27.33 3.41 2.11
N SER A 37 -27.39 2.27 1.41
CA SER A 37 -28.02 1.03 1.88
C SER A 37 -27.07 0.15 2.70
N ILE A 38 -25.77 0.41 2.62
CA ILE A 38 -24.74 -0.40 3.28
C ILE A 38 -24.45 0.18 4.66
N ASN A 39 -24.34 -0.69 5.67
CA ASN A 39 -23.95 -0.27 7.01
C ASN A 39 -22.56 0.39 6.99
N TYR A 40 -22.45 1.59 7.53
CA TYR A 40 -21.21 2.37 7.57
C TYR A 40 -20.05 1.61 8.23
N ILE A 41 -20.32 0.71 9.18
CA ILE A 41 -19.30 -0.14 9.81
C ILE A 41 -18.65 -1.06 8.76
N ILE A 42 -19.45 -1.60 7.84
CA ILE A 42 -18.97 -2.47 6.76
C ILE A 42 -18.07 -1.68 5.81
N ILE A 43 -18.47 -0.44 5.46
CA ILE A 43 -17.68 0.45 4.61
C ILE A 43 -16.33 0.76 5.25
N ILE A 44 -16.32 1.07 6.57
CA ILE A 44 -15.09 1.33 7.33
C ILE A 44 -14.19 0.09 7.34
N VAL A 45 -14.73 -1.10 7.58
CA VAL A 45 -13.97 -2.35 7.59
C VAL A 45 -13.35 -2.62 6.23
N ILE A 46 -14.12 -2.49 5.14
CA ILE A 46 -13.62 -2.66 3.78
C ILE A 46 -12.52 -1.65 3.47
N GLY A 47 -12.74 -0.37 3.79
CA GLY A 47 -11.74 0.68 3.59
C GLY A 47 -10.44 0.42 4.36
N ALA A 48 -10.55 -0.03 5.61
CA ALA A 48 -9.40 -0.39 6.44
C ALA A 48 -8.61 -1.57 5.85
N VAL A 49 -9.29 -2.61 5.36
CA VAL A 49 -8.64 -3.77 4.72
C VAL A 49 -7.91 -3.35 3.45
N VAL A 50 -8.58 -2.58 2.57
CA VAL A 50 -7.97 -2.09 1.32
C VAL A 50 -6.74 -1.23 1.62
N LEU A 51 -6.83 -0.33 2.60
CA LEU A 51 -5.71 0.54 2.99
C LEU A 51 -4.56 -0.30 3.57
N ALA A 52 -4.86 -1.27 4.44
CA ALA A 52 -3.85 -2.18 5.00
C ALA A 52 -3.10 -2.97 3.90
N VAL A 53 -3.83 -3.50 2.91
CA VAL A 53 -3.24 -4.18 1.74
C VAL A 53 -2.38 -3.23 0.92
N GLY A 54 -2.87 -2.01 0.66
CA GLY A 54 -2.11 -0.99 -0.08
C GLY A 54 -0.78 -0.63 0.60
N VAL A 55 -0.81 -0.41 1.92
CA VAL A 55 0.38 -0.14 2.73
C VAL A 55 1.32 -1.35 2.77
N PHE A 56 0.79 -2.56 2.92
CA PHE A 56 1.58 -3.79 2.91
C PHE A 56 2.32 -3.97 1.58
N LEU A 57 1.62 -3.79 0.45
CA LEU A 57 2.22 -3.89 -0.88
C LEU A 57 3.28 -2.81 -1.11
N LEU A 58 3.06 -1.59 -0.62
CA LEU A 58 4.06 -0.51 -0.70
C LEU A 58 5.33 -0.86 0.08
N ARG A 59 5.19 -1.46 1.28
CA ARG A 59 6.32 -1.91 2.10
C ARG A 59 7.09 -3.05 1.43
N SER A 60 6.36 -4.02 0.85
CA SER A 60 6.95 -5.15 0.12
C SER A 60 7.72 -4.70 -1.12
N SER A 61 7.21 -3.69 -1.85
CA SER A 61 7.93 -3.09 -2.99
C SER A 61 9.23 -2.38 -2.60
N ASN A 62 9.47 -2.12 -1.31
CA ASN A 62 10.67 -1.48 -0.79
C ASN A 62 11.76 -2.46 -0.36
N SER A 63 11.59 -3.78 -0.58
CA SER A 63 12.72 -4.70 -0.55
C SER A 63 13.64 -4.39 -1.74
N GLY A 64 14.48 -3.36 -1.55
CA GLY A 64 15.48 -2.97 -2.52
C GLY A 64 16.29 -4.21 -2.89
N LYS A 65 16.45 -4.44 -4.20
CA LYS A 65 17.46 -5.37 -4.69
C LYS A 65 18.75 -5.01 -3.98
N GLN A 66 19.24 -5.86 -3.08
CA GLN A 66 20.56 -5.68 -2.50
C GLN A 66 21.50 -5.52 -3.68
N ALA A 67 22.25 -4.41 -3.72
CA ALA A 67 23.25 -4.22 -4.75
C ALA A 67 24.12 -5.48 -4.75
N PRO A 68 24.38 -6.09 -5.93
CA PRO A 68 25.14 -7.32 -5.99
C PRO A 68 26.48 -7.08 -5.29
N GLU A 69 26.68 -7.78 -4.17
CA GLU A 69 27.93 -7.69 -3.41
C GLU A 69 29.00 -8.43 -4.20
N VAL A 70 29.98 -7.70 -4.71
CA VAL A 70 31.08 -8.27 -5.50
C VAL A 70 32.20 -8.62 -4.51
N PRO A 71 32.62 -9.90 -4.41
CA PRO A 71 33.73 -10.28 -3.54
C PRO A 71 35.05 -9.66 -4.01
N ILE A 72 35.83 -9.16 -3.05
CA ILE A 72 37.20 -8.67 -3.24
C ILE A 72 38.15 -9.82 -2.89
N TYR A 73 39.00 -10.20 -3.84
CA TYR A 73 39.98 -11.28 -3.67
C TYR A 73 41.38 -10.73 -3.39
N GLN A 74 42.10 -11.38 -2.48
CA GLN A 74 43.54 -11.22 -2.29
C GLN A 74 44.20 -12.59 -2.48
N GLY A 75 44.73 -12.81 -3.69
CA GLY A 75 45.16 -14.13 -4.13
C GLY A 75 43.97 -15.08 -4.28
N LYS A 76 43.98 -16.20 -3.55
CA LYS A 76 42.89 -17.20 -3.54
C LYS A 76 41.83 -16.97 -2.45
N ASN A 77 42.02 -15.98 -1.57
CA ASN A 77 41.15 -15.74 -0.42
C ASN A 77 40.24 -14.54 -0.66
N VAL A 78 38.99 -14.62 -0.22
CA VAL A 78 38.05 -13.48 -0.18
C VAL A 78 38.37 -12.65 1.06
N VAL A 79 38.72 -11.37 0.85
CA VAL A 79 39.08 -10.43 1.93
C VAL A 79 37.99 -9.41 2.23
N GLY A 80 36.94 -9.35 1.41
CA GLY A 80 35.78 -8.52 1.67
C GLY A 80 34.78 -8.55 0.54
N TYR A 81 33.76 -7.70 0.65
CA TYR A 81 32.73 -7.52 -0.36
C TYR A 81 32.59 -6.02 -0.62
N ARG A 82 32.59 -5.61 -1.90
CA ARG A 82 32.23 -4.23 -2.28
C ARG A 82 30.78 -4.18 -2.72
N ARG A 83 30.11 -3.08 -2.41
CA ARG A 83 28.83 -2.74 -3.05
C ARG A 83 29.13 -2.33 -4.49
N GLY A 84 28.53 -3.02 -5.45
CA GLY A 84 28.61 -2.71 -6.89
C GLY A 84 27.85 -1.45 -7.26
#